data_AF-A0A0R3MD23-F1
#
_entry.id   AF-A0A0R3MD23-F1
#
_cell.length_a   1.000
_cell.length_b   1.000
_cell.length_c   1.000
_cell.angle_alpha   90.00
_cell.angle_beta   90.00
_cell.angle_gamma   90.00
#
_symmetry.space_group_name_H-M   'P 1'
#
loop_
_entity.id
_entity.type
_entity.pdbx_description
1 polymer ?
#
loop_
_entity_poly.entity_id
_entity_poly.type
_entity_poly.pdbx_seq_one_letter_code
_entity_poly.pdbx_strand_id
1 'polypeptide(L)'
;MAGQKLLDSIRELKLKIESATDQNAELDWVDVYQVTNNLTTFESILQAELSLMPIYMVMPKAGYEITALVESGTVCFPSDIRLKVPEAEYDLNQATRCIAFELHTAAGFHLHRANEAVLRRYWDLVSNGADRPQRGNIGDYLNEMKQKNFGDEIVRGAIDHLVKFHRNPLIHPEQNLETADEAIALMNSVHNAIVQMLKAIPMDLSAFGDPVGSIPTNPQAGPSV
;
A
#
# COMPACT_ATOMS: atom_id res chain seq x y z
N MET A 1 7.15 -15.10 28.45
CA MET A 1 7.90 -16.07 29.28
C MET A 1 7.19 -17.42 29.48
N ALA A 2 5.85 -17.47 29.61
CA ALA A 2 5.13 -18.75 29.77
C ALA A 2 5.14 -19.65 28.52
N GLY A 3 4.95 -19.08 27.32
CA GLY A 3 5.05 -19.83 26.07
C GLY A 3 6.42 -20.47 25.85
N GLN A 4 7.50 -19.77 26.23
CA GLN A 4 8.86 -20.32 26.17
C GLN A 4 9.02 -21.54 27.09
N LYS A 5 8.51 -21.46 28.33
CA LYS A 5 8.53 -22.60 29.27
C LYS A 5 7.76 -23.82 28.78
N LEU A 6 6.59 -23.61 28.16
CA LEU A 6 5.84 -24.70 27.52
C LEU A 6 6.64 -25.32 26.36
N LEU A 7 7.21 -24.49 25.48
CA LEU A 7 8.04 -24.98 24.37
C LEU A 7 9.26 -25.75 24.85
N ASP A 8 9.90 -25.32 25.94
CA ASP A 8 11.06 -25.99 26.51
C ASP A 8 10.69 -27.36 27.10
N SER A 9 9.58 -27.46 27.86
CA SER A 9 9.10 -28.77 28.33
C SER A 9 8.70 -29.71 27.19
N ILE A 10 8.10 -29.20 26.10
CA ILE A 10 7.80 -30.01 24.91
C ILE A 10 9.09 -30.48 24.23
N ARG A 11 10.11 -29.63 24.13
CA ARG A 11 11.42 -29.98 23.54
C ARG A 11 12.15 -31.02 24.38
N GLU A 12 12.16 -30.87 25.70
CA GLU A 12 12.76 -31.83 26.63
C GLU A 12 12.07 -33.20 26.53
N LEU A 13 10.73 -33.22 26.53
CA LEU A 13 9.96 -34.44 26.35
C LEU A 13 10.24 -35.09 24.99
N LYS A 14 10.29 -34.28 23.92
CA LYS A 14 10.64 -34.77 22.57
C LYS A 14 12.02 -35.42 22.56
N LEU A 15 13.04 -34.77 23.13
CA LEU A 15 14.40 -35.30 23.20
C LEU A 15 14.44 -36.63 23.96
N LYS A 16 13.71 -36.74 25.08
CA LYS A 16 13.58 -37.99 25.83
C LYS A 16 13.01 -39.11 24.98
N ILE A 17 11.91 -38.86 24.26
CA ILE A 17 11.27 -39.83 23.37
C ILE A 17 12.22 -40.25 22.22
N GLU A 18 12.89 -39.29 21.58
CA GLU A 18 13.83 -39.56 20.48
C GLU A 18 15.06 -40.36 20.94
N SER A 19 15.48 -40.18 22.20
CA SER A 19 16.59 -40.91 22.81
C SER A 19 16.19 -42.25 23.45
N ALA A 20 14.89 -42.54 23.53
CA ALA A 20 14.38 -43.72 24.22
C ALA A 20 14.70 -45.00 23.43
N THR A 21 15.23 -46.01 24.13
CA THR A 21 15.51 -47.33 23.53
C THR A 21 14.23 -48.17 23.39
N ASP A 22 13.24 -47.94 24.26
CA ASP A 22 11.91 -48.55 24.19
C ASP A 22 10.88 -47.49 23.79
N GLN A 23 10.30 -47.65 22.61
CA GLN A 23 9.30 -46.74 22.08
C GLN A 23 7.91 -46.94 22.69
N ASN A 24 7.70 -48.00 23.46
CA ASN A 24 6.46 -48.27 24.18
C ASN A 24 6.52 -47.89 25.66
N ALA A 25 7.62 -47.26 26.11
CA ALA A 25 7.77 -46.82 27.47
C ALA A 25 6.70 -45.76 27.82
N GLU A 26 6.03 -45.94 28.96
CA GLU A 26 5.07 -44.98 29.48
C GLU A 26 5.78 -43.68 29.90
N LEU A 27 5.09 -42.55 29.72
CA LEU A 27 5.60 -41.25 30.15
C LEU A 27 5.63 -41.15 31.67
N ASP A 28 6.73 -40.61 32.21
CA ASP A 28 6.84 -40.37 33.64
C ASP A 28 5.86 -39.28 34.09
N TRP A 29 5.40 -39.38 35.34
CA TRP A 29 4.52 -38.39 35.95
C TRP A 29 5.10 -36.99 35.90
N VAL A 30 6.43 -36.83 36.05
CA VAL A 30 7.08 -35.51 35.99
C VAL A 30 6.93 -34.90 34.60
N ASP A 31 7.09 -35.70 33.54
CA ASP A 31 6.96 -35.24 32.16
C ASP A 31 5.52 -34.81 31.86
N VAL A 32 4.55 -35.61 32.29
CA VAL A 32 3.13 -35.29 32.17
C VAL A 32 2.80 -34.01 32.97
N TYR A 33 3.23 -33.93 34.23
CA TYR A 33 2.96 -32.80 35.11
C TYR A 33 3.54 -31.49 34.57
N GLN A 34 4.80 -31.50 34.11
CA GLN A 34 5.47 -30.31 33.59
C GLN A 34 4.76 -29.78 32.34
N VAL A 35 4.45 -30.64 31.38
CA VAL A 35 3.74 -30.24 30.15
C VAL A 35 2.34 -29.73 30.48
N THR A 36 1.57 -30.46 31.30
CA THR A 36 0.21 -30.04 31.68
C THR A 36 0.22 -28.71 32.42
N ASN A 37 1.07 -28.55 33.43
CA ASN A 37 1.11 -27.32 34.23
C ASN A 37 1.57 -26.11 33.41
N ASN A 38 2.58 -26.28 32.54
CA ASN A 38 3.05 -25.20 31.67
C ASN A 38 2.03 -24.86 30.59
N LEU A 39 1.27 -25.85 30.08
CA LEU A 39 0.17 -25.61 29.15
C LEU A 39 -0.93 -24.78 29.81
N THR A 40 -1.44 -25.19 30.98
CA THR A 40 -2.46 -24.45 31.72
C THR A 40 -2.01 -23.02 32.05
N THR A 41 -0.73 -22.86 32.42
CA THR A 41 -0.15 -21.54 32.70
C THR A 41 -0.08 -20.68 31.44
N PHE A 42 0.37 -21.25 30.31
CA PHE A 42 0.42 -20.57 29.03
C PHE A 42 -0.97 -20.16 28.56
N GLU A 43 -1.95 -21.06 28.58
CA GLU A 43 -3.33 -20.78 28.19
C GLU A 43 -3.96 -19.69 29.06
N SER A 44 -3.75 -19.73 30.37
CA SER A 44 -4.26 -18.71 31.29
C SER A 44 -3.71 -17.32 30.96
N ILE A 45 -2.40 -17.23 30.71
CA ILE A 45 -1.74 -15.97 30.36
C ILE A 45 -2.15 -15.52 28.96
N LEU A 46 -2.16 -16.42 27.97
CA LEU A 46 -2.58 -16.12 26.60
C LEU A 46 -4.02 -15.61 26.57
N GLN A 47 -4.93 -16.26 27.30
CA GLN A 47 -6.32 -15.82 27.41
C GLN A 47 -6.40 -14.43 28.06
N ALA A 48 -5.64 -14.19 29.13
CA ALA A 48 -5.60 -12.88 29.78
C ALA A 48 -5.05 -11.79 28.84
N GLU A 49 -3.99 -12.06 28.10
CA GLU A 49 -3.39 -11.12 27.14
C GLU A 49 -4.31 -10.86 25.94
N LEU A 50 -4.88 -11.91 25.33
CA LEU A 50 -5.83 -11.78 24.22
C LEU A 50 -7.11 -11.07 24.63
N SER A 51 -7.60 -11.29 25.86
CA SER A 51 -8.79 -10.60 26.38
C SER A 51 -8.58 -9.11 26.58
N LEU A 52 -7.33 -8.67 26.73
CA LEU A 52 -6.96 -7.27 26.89
C LEU A 52 -6.52 -6.63 25.56
N MET A 53 -6.36 -7.41 24.49
CA MET A 53 -5.87 -6.90 23.22
C MET A 53 -6.99 -6.16 22.48
N PRO A 54 -6.82 -4.89 22.11
CA PRO A 54 -7.76 -4.20 21.25
C PRO A 54 -7.65 -4.79 19.84
N ILE A 55 -8.63 -5.62 19.46
CA ILE A 55 -8.73 -6.20 18.12
C ILE A 55 -9.67 -5.33 17.30
N TYR A 56 -9.18 -4.80 16.17
CA TYR A 56 -10.02 -4.17 15.16
C TYR A 56 -10.26 -5.17 14.03
N MET A 57 -11.53 -5.52 13.78
CA MET A 57 -11.92 -6.38 12.68
C MET A 57 -12.28 -5.53 11.47
N VAL A 58 -11.53 -5.68 10.39
CA VAL A 58 -11.80 -4.96 9.13
C VAL A 58 -12.95 -5.66 8.39
N MET A 59 -14.02 -4.90 8.14
CA MET A 59 -15.19 -5.40 7.40
C MET A 59 -14.97 -5.28 5.89
N PRO A 60 -15.57 -6.18 5.07
CA PRO A 60 -15.54 -6.08 3.60
C PRO A 60 -15.91 -4.68 3.10
N LYS A 61 -15.14 -4.16 2.14
CA LYS A 61 -15.36 -2.84 1.52
C LYS A 61 -15.71 -3.03 0.05
N ALA A 62 -17.01 -2.96 -0.27
CA ALA A 62 -17.54 -3.29 -1.59
C ALA A 62 -17.03 -4.65 -2.11
N GLY A 63 -16.51 -4.69 -3.35
CA GLY A 63 -15.93 -5.89 -3.96
C GLY A 63 -14.40 -6.01 -3.84
N TYR A 64 -13.75 -5.18 -3.01
CA TYR A 64 -12.29 -5.18 -2.89
C TYR A 64 -11.80 -6.28 -1.96
N GLU A 65 -10.63 -6.83 -2.29
CA GLU A 65 -9.91 -7.76 -1.42
C GLU A 65 -9.28 -6.98 -0.26
N ILE A 66 -9.53 -7.43 0.98
CA ILE A 66 -9.17 -6.66 2.18
C ILE A 66 -7.65 -6.63 2.40
N THR A 67 -6.94 -7.72 2.13
CA THR A 67 -5.47 -7.76 2.25
C THR A 67 -4.84 -6.77 1.28
N ALA A 68 -5.40 -6.61 0.08
CA ALA A 68 -4.98 -5.63 -0.90
C ALA A 68 -5.18 -4.21 -0.37
N LEU A 69 -6.35 -3.89 0.19
CA LEU A 69 -6.58 -2.56 0.77
C LEU A 69 -5.65 -2.26 1.95
N VAL A 70 -5.31 -3.25 2.78
CA VAL A 70 -4.50 -3.05 3.98
C VAL A 70 -3.00 -3.01 3.67
N GLU A 71 -2.51 -3.93 2.85
CA GLU A 71 -1.08 -4.22 2.67
C GLU A 71 -0.52 -3.77 1.32
N SER A 72 -1.35 -3.69 0.27
CA SER A 72 -0.87 -3.50 -1.12
C SER A 72 -1.80 -2.65 -1.98
N GLY A 73 -2.24 -1.51 -1.44
CA GLY A 73 -3.22 -0.62 -2.06
C GLY A 73 -3.01 -0.22 -3.51
N THR A 74 -1.75 -0.11 -3.94
CA THR A 74 -1.42 0.19 -5.35
C THR A 74 -2.04 -0.78 -6.36
N VAL A 75 -2.36 -2.02 -5.98
CA VAL A 75 -3.01 -2.99 -6.88
C VAL A 75 -4.45 -2.61 -7.25
N CYS A 76 -5.07 -1.69 -6.50
CA CYS A 76 -6.39 -1.11 -6.83
C CYS A 76 -6.32 -0.06 -7.95
N PHE A 77 -5.11 0.27 -8.43
CA PHE A 77 -4.84 1.29 -9.44
C PHE A 77 -4.11 0.68 -10.65
N PRO A 78 -3.99 1.42 -11.77
CA PRO A 78 -3.29 0.92 -12.96
C PRO A 78 -1.86 0.47 -12.64
N SER A 79 -1.47 -0.70 -13.16
CA SER A 79 -0.20 -1.35 -12.80
C SER A 79 1.05 -0.55 -13.22
N ASP A 80 0.92 0.32 -14.21
CA ASP A 80 1.97 1.19 -14.72
C ASP A 80 2.27 2.39 -13.81
N ILE A 81 1.43 2.69 -12.81
CA ILE A 81 1.64 3.84 -11.91
C ILE A 81 2.98 3.76 -11.18
N ARG A 82 3.41 2.57 -10.75
CA ARG A 82 4.68 2.38 -10.05
C ARG A 82 5.91 2.70 -10.92
N LEU A 83 5.78 2.56 -12.24
CA LEU A 83 6.87 2.83 -13.19
C LEU A 83 6.83 4.25 -13.73
N LYS A 84 5.65 4.85 -13.82
CA LYS A 84 5.44 6.17 -14.42
C LYS A 84 5.44 7.30 -13.39
N VAL A 85 4.92 7.04 -12.19
CA VAL A 85 4.77 8.02 -11.10
C VAL A 85 5.01 7.32 -9.75
N PRO A 86 6.24 6.82 -9.49
CA PRO A 86 6.56 6.10 -8.26
C PRO A 86 6.28 6.93 -6.99
N GLU A 87 6.39 8.26 -7.06
CA GLU A 87 6.09 9.13 -5.93
C GLU A 87 4.62 9.08 -5.44
N ALA A 88 3.68 8.58 -6.25
CA ALA A 88 2.28 8.44 -5.87
C ALA A 88 2.01 7.18 -5.01
N GLU A 89 2.92 6.20 -5.02
CA GLU A 89 2.72 4.87 -4.41
C GLU A 89 2.38 4.94 -2.92
N TYR A 90 3.11 5.75 -2.17
CA TYR A 90 2.88 5.92 -0.74
C TYR A 90 1.45 6.37 -0.46
N ASP A 91 0.99 7.42 -1.14
CA ASP A 91 -0.33 8.00 -0.92
C ASP A 91 -1.44 7.03 -1.38
N LEU A 92 -1.26 6.26 -2.46
CA LEU A 92 -2.24 5.23 -2.85
C LEU A 92 -2.37 4.09 -1.82
N ASN A 93 -1.24 3.65 -1.26
CA ASN A 93 -1.23 2.63 -0.20
C ASN A 93 -1.87 3.16 1.09
N GLN A 94 -1.62 4.41 1.49
CA GLN A 94 -2.28 5.00 2.65
C GLN A 94 -3.77 5.21 2.42
N ALA A 95 -4.17 5.68 1.23
CA ALA A 95 -5.57 5.91 0.89
C ALA A 95 -6.43 4.66 1.05
N THR A 96 -6.02 3.55 0.44
CA THR A 96 -6.72 2.26 0.51
C THR A 96 -6.72 1.68 1.91
N ARG A 97 -5.63 1.83 2.67
CA ARG A 97 -5.56 1.46 4.08
C ARG A 97 -6.54 2.26 4.92
N CYS A 98 -6.65 3.57 4.69
CA CYS A 98 -7.64 4.40 5.34
C CYS A 98 -9.08 3.96 5.02
N ILE A 99 -9.37 3.52 3.79
CA ILE A 99 -10.68 2.93 3.44
C ILE A 99 -10.93 1.64 4.23
N ALA A 100 -9.91 0.77 4.35
CA ALA A 100 -10.02 -0.48 5.10
C ALA A 100 -10.35 -0.24 6.58
N PHE A 101 -9.71 0.75 7.20
CA PHE A 101 -9.89 1.11 8.62
C PHE A 101 -10.93 2.20 8.88
N GLU A 102 -11.81 2.49 7.92
CA GLU A 102 -12.93 3.43 8.06
C GLU A 102 -12.52 4.89 8.39
N LEU A 103 -11.30 5.26 7.98
CA LEU A 103 -10.76 6.62 8.06
C LEU A 103 -11.05 7.39 6.76
N HIS A 104 -12.31 7.48 6.38
CA HIS A 104 -12.75 7.91 5.05
C HIS A 104 -12.21 9.31 4.65
N THR A 105 -12.31 10.33 5.51
CA THR A 105 -11.75 11.67 5.24
C THR A 105 -10.23 11.61 5.00
N ALA A 106 -9.50 10.81 5.78
CA ALA A 106 -8.05 10.63 5.59
C ALA A 106 -7.72 9.95 4.25
N ALA A 107 -8.54 8.98 3.84
CA ALA A 107 -8.41 8.35 2.53
C ALA A 107 -8.53 9.39 1.41
N GLY A 108 -9.49 10.31 1.52
CA GLY A 108 -9.67 11.40 0.56
C GLY A 108 -8.43 12.28 0.40
N PHE A 109 -7.78 12.67 1.50
CA PHE A 109 -6.55 13.46 1.44
C PHE A 109 -5.42 12.74 0.70
N HIS A 110 -5.21 11.46 0.99
CA HIS A 110 -4.20 10.66 0.31
C HIS A 110 -4.54 10.45 -1.18
N LEU A 111 -5.81 10.20 -1.53
CA LEU A 111 -6.26 10.08 -2.91
C LEU A 111 -5.99 11.35 -3.73
N HIS A 112 -6.28 12.53 -3.18
CA HIS A 112 -5.99 13.78 -3.87
C HIS A 112 -4.50 14.05 -4.03
N ARG A 113 -3.67 13.74 -3.02
CA ARG A 113 -2.22 13.87 -3.11
C ARG A 113 -1.62 12.96 -4.17
N ALA A 114 -2.05 11.70 -4.23
CA ALA A 114 -1.64 10.78 -5.27
C ALA A 114 -2.06 11.28 -6.67
N ASN A 115 -3.29 11.77 -6.82
CA ASN A 115 -3.77 12.33 -8.08
C ASN A 115 -2.98 13.60 -8.48
N GLU A 116 -2.64 14.46 -7.53
CA GLU A 116 -1.82 15.65 -7.79
C GLU A 116 -0.42 15.28 -8.27
N ALA A 117 0.21 14.25 -7.69
CA ALA A 117 1.52 13.76 -8.14
C ALA A 117 1.47 13.33 -9.62
N VAL A 118 0.44 12.58 -10.02
CA VAL A 118 0.23 12.17 -11.42
C VAL A 118 -0.07 13.38 -12.32
N LEU A 119 -0.91 14.31 -11.86
CA LEU A 119 -1.24 15.53 -12.58
C LEU A 119 -0.03 16.42 -12.84
N ARG A 120 0.90 16.51 -11.89
CA ARG A 120 2.13 17.29 -12.04
C ARG A 120 3.03 16.71 -13.13
N ARG A 121 3.17 15.39 -13.20
CA ARG A 121 3.89 14.72 -14.30
C ARG A 121 3.19 14.92 -15.64
N TYR A 122 1.87 14.78 -15.66
CA TYR A 122 1.08 15.01 -16.86
C TYR A 122 1.23 16.45 -17.36
N TRP A 123 1.15 17.43 -16.47
CA TRP A 123 1.33 18.85 -16.78
C TRP A 123 2.67 19.13 -17.47
N ASP A 124 3.77 18.62 -16.94
CA ASP A 124 5.09 18.86 -17.50
C ASP A 124 5.20 18.39 -18.97
N LEU A 125 4.42 17.36 -19.34
CA LEU A 125 4.38 16.83 -20.70
C LEU A 125 3.52 17.67 -21.63
N VAL A 126 2.39 18.19 -21.16
CA VAL A 126 1.36 18.80 -22.03
C VAL A 126 1.36 20.33 -22.04
N SER A 127 2.09 20.97 -21.13
CA SER A 127 2.09 22.41 -20.91
C SER A 127 3.04 23.20 -21.81
N ASN A 128 3.78 22.52 -22.70
CA ASN A 128 4.79 23.13 -23.58
C ASN A 128 5.83 23.96 -22.82
N GLY A 129 6.24 23.50 -21.63
CA GLY A 129 7.22 24.18 -20.78
C GLY A 129 6.68 25.37 -19.99
N ALA A 130 5.36 25.52 -19.88
CA ALA A 130 4.77 26.51 -18.99
C ALA A 130 5.02 26.16 -17.52
N ASP A 131 5.30 27.19 -16.72
CA ASP A 131 5.42 27.05 -15.27
C ASP A 131 4.14 26.47 -14.67
N ARG A 132 4.32 25.61 -13.66
CA ARG A 132 3.21 25.06 -12.89
C ARG A 132 2.47 26.18 -12.14
N PRO A 133 1.15 26.08 -11.94
CA PRO A 133 0.39 27.07 -11.16
C PRO A 133 0.97 27.26 -9.74
N GLN A 134 1.10 28.51 -9.31
CA GLN A 134 1.80 28.88 -8.06
C GLN A 134 1.19 28.26 -6.79
N ARG A 135 -0.13 28.16 -6.72
CA ARG A 135 -0.85 27.54 -5.59
C ARG A 135 -0.80 26.02 -5.62
N GLY A 136 -0.58 25.43 -6.80
CA GLY A 136 -0.38 24.00 -6.99
C GLY A 136 -1.60 23.09 -6.76
N ASN A 137 -2.81 23.60 -6.51
CA ASN A 137 -3.98 22.73 -6.34
C ASN A 137 -4.55 22.28 -7.69
N ILE A 138 -5.24 21.13 -7.68
CA ILE A 138 -5.84 20.49 -8.87
C ILE A 138 -6.75 21.45 -9.66
N GLY A 139 -7.51 22.31 -8.97
CA GLY A 139 -8.42 23.26 -9.60
C GLY A 139 -7.70 24.34 -10.42
N ASP A 140 -6.56 24.84 -9.93
CA ASP A 140 -5.75 25.82 -10.64
C ASP A 140 -5.11 25.21 -11.89
N TYR A 141 -4.58 23.98 -11.79
CA TYR A 141 -4.12 23.21 -12.94
C TYR A 141 -5.21 23.06 -13.99
N LEU A 142 -6.40 22.60 -13.60
CA LEU A 142 -7.52 22.41 -14.51
C LEU A 142 -7.95 23.70 -15.21
N ASN A 143 -8.03 24.80 -14.47
CA ASN A 143 -8.43 26.10 -15.02
C ASN A 143 -7.45 26.56 -16.08
N GLU A 144 -6.14 26.47 -15.81
CA GLU A 144 -5.12 26.86 -16.77
C GLU A 144 -5.07 25.91 -17.97
N MET A 145 -5.21 24.60 -17.76
CA MET A 145 -5.32 23.63 -18.85
C MET A 145 -6.51 23.93 -19.77
N LYS A 146 -7.66 24.36 -19.24
CA LYS A 146 -8.82 24.76 -20.05
C LYS A 146 -8.55 26.05 -20.83
N GLN A 147 -7.98 27.06 -20.18
CA GLN A 147 -7.72 28.37 -20.81
C GLN A 147 -6.69 28.27 -21.94
N LYS A 148 -5.63 27.48 -21.74
CA LYS A 148 -4.54 27.32 -22.69
C LYS A 148 -4.71 26.08 -23.60
N ASN A 149 -5.81 25.35 -23.45
CA ASN A 149 -6.09 24.10 -24.15
C ASN A 149 -4.96 23.07 -24.05
N PHE A 150 -4.38 22.92 -22.85
CA PHE A 150 -3.35 21.92 -22.58
C PHE A 150 -3.93 20.54 -22.31
N GLY A 151 -3.27 19.51 -22.82
CA GLY A 151 -3.65 18.11 -22.65
C GLY A 151 -4.91 17.70 -23.42
N ASP A 152 -5.35 16.48 -23.15
CA ASP A 152 -6.51 15.85 -23.78
C ASP A 152 -7.81 16.32 -23.10
N GLU A 153 -8.89 16.47 -23.87
CA GLU A 153 -10.21 16.86 -23.35
C GLU A 153 -10.78 15.84 -22.37
N ILE A 154 -10.55 14.54 -22.59
CA ILE A 154 -10.96 13.44 -21.71
C ILE A 154 -10.25 13.57 -20.35
N VAL A 155 -8.96 13.91 -20.36
CA VAL A 155 -8.20 14.14 -19.11
C VAL A 155 -8.76 15.34 -18.37
N ARG A 156 -9.00 16.47 -19.06
CA ARG A 156 -9.62 17.65 -18.45
C ARG A 156 -11.02 17.33 -17.92
N GLY A 157 -11.81 16.52 -18.62
CA GLY A 157 -13.13 16.07 -18.16
C GLY A 157 -13.08 15.21 -16.91
N ALA A 158 -12.12 14.27 -16.82
CA ALA A 158 -11.93 13.44 -15.64
C ALA A 158 -11.49 14.26 -14.41
N ILE A 159 -10.58 15.23 -14.60
CA ILE A 159 -10.15 16.15 -13.54
C ILE A 159 -11.28 17.11 -13.15
N ASP A 160 -12.05 17.62 -14.13
CA ASP A 160 -13.21 18.47 -13.87
C ASP A 160 -14.28 17.75 -13.06
N HIS A 161 -14.52 16.47 -13.35
CA HIS A 161 -15.35 15.63 -12.51
C HIS A 161 -14.80 15.62 -11.08
N LEU A 162 -13.51 15.33 -10.85
CA LEU A 162 -12.92 15.34 -9.50
C LEU A 162 -13.02 16.67 -8.75
N VAL A 163 -12.81 17.80 -9.44
CA VAL A 163 -12.91 19.14 -8.81
C VAL A 163 -14.36 19.48 -8.45
N LYS A 164 -15.32 18.99 -9.23
CA LYS A 164 -16.76 19.18 -9.00
C LYS A 164 -17.34 18.14 -8.04
N PHE A 165 -16.79 16.94 -8.03
CA PHE A 165 -17.22 15.80 -7.23
C PHE A 165 -16.96 16.16 -5.77
N HIS A 166 -18.06 16.49 -5.08
CA HIS A 166 -18.11 17.07 -3.74
C HIS A 166 -17.18 18.28 -3.63
N ARG A 167 -17.67 19.51 -3.91
CA ARG A 167 -16.94 20.77 -3.59
C ARG A 167 -16.22 20.60 -2.25
N ASN A 168 -14.91 20.49 -2.34
CA ASN A 168 -14.08 19.61 -1.54
C ASN A 168 -14.46 19.50 -0.03
N PRO A 169 -15.09 18.38 0.41
CA PRO A 169 -15.35 18.15 1.82
C PRO A 169 -14.06 18.09 2.65
N LEU A 170 -12.91 17.90 2.00
CA LEU A 170 -11.61 17.80 2.64
C LEU A 170 -10.90 19.17 2.76
N ILE A 171 -11.44 20.24 2.15
CA ILE A 171 -10.92 21.61 2.31
C ILE A 171 -11.69 22.38 3.39
N HIS A 172 -12.95 22.01 3.65
CA HIS A 172 -13.77 22.66 4.67
C HIS A 172 -13.82 21.82 5.95
N PRO A 173 -13.39 22.34 7.11
CA PRO A 173 -13.37 21.59 8.38
C PRO A 173 -14.71 20.98 8.80
N GLU A 174 -15.83 21.48 8.27
CA GLU A 174 -17.18 21.04 8.59
C GLU A 174 -17.70 19.93 7.66
N GLN A 175 -16.91 19.52 6.66
CA GLN A 175 -17.30 18.49 5.72
C GLN A 175 -16.36 17.28 5.87
N ASN A 176 -16.91 16.09 5.69
CA ASN A 176 -16.19 14.83 5.83
C ASN A 176 -16.68 13.83 4.79
N LEU A 177 -15.87 12.81 4.54
CA LEU A 177 -16.38 11.59 3.93
C LEU A 177 -16.93 10.75 5.09
N GLU A 178 -18.23 10.49 5.10
CA GLU A 178 -18.90 9.84 6.23
C GLU A 178 -18.87 8.31 6.09
N THR A 179 -18.85 7.83 4.85
CA THR A 179 -19.02 6.40 4.56
C THR A 179 -17.89 5.84 3.69
N ALA A 180 -17.73 4.50 3.76
CA ALA A 180 -16.82 3.79 2.88
C ALA A 180 -17.21 3.95 1.41
N ASP A 181 -18.51 4.00 1.10
CA ASP A 181 -19.01 4.16 -0.27
C ASP A 181 -18.61 5.51 -0.87
N GLU A 182 -18.64 6.59 -0.08
CA GLU A 182 -18.16 7.91 -0.51
C GLU A 182 -16.65 7.89 -0.78
N ALA A 183 -15.86 7.29 0.10
CA ALA A 183 -14.42 7.17 -0.10
C ALA A 183 -14.07 6.30 -1.32
N ILE A 184 -14.82 5.22 -1.56
CA ILE A 184 -14.68 4.35 -2.74
C ILE A 184 -15.11 5.09 -4.01
N ALA A 185 -16.18 5.89 -3.98
CA ALA A 185 -16.60 6.69 -5.12
C ALA A 185 -15.53 7.73 -5.51
N LEU A 186 -14.90 8.37 -4.51
CA LEU A 186 -13.75 9.24 -4.74
C LEU A 186 -12.55 8.46 -5.29
N MET A 187 -12.23 7.29 -4.72
CA MET A 187 -11.16 6.42 -5.21
C MET A 187 -11.35 6.05 -6.68
N ASN A 188 -12.57 5.71 -7.09
CA ASN A 188 -12.90 5.37 -8.48
C ASN A 188 -12.78 6.58 -9.42
N SER A 189 -13.16 7.77 -8.94
CA SER A 189 -12.97 9.01 -9.70
C SER A 189 -11.48 9.32 -9.90
N VAL A 190 -10.66 9.13 -8.86
CA VAL A 190 -9.20 9.27 -8.93
C VAL A 190 -8.57 8.22 -9.83
N HIS A 191 -9.00 6.96 -9.71
CA HIS A 191 -8.58 5.88 -10.59
C HIS A 191 -8.81 6.24 -12.06
N ASN A 192 -10.00 6.73 -12.42
CA ASN A 192 -10.29 7.15 -13.79
C ASN A 192 -9.35 8.27 -14.25
N ALA A 193 -9.17 9.34 -13.45
CA ALA A 193 -8.27 10.43 -13.83
C ALA A 193 -6.82 9.96 -14.02
N ILE A 194 -6.32 9.11 -13.12
CA ILE A 194 -5.00 8.48 -13.21
C ILE A 194 -4.88 7.67 -14.51
N VAL A 195 -5.86 6.79 -14.82
CA VAL A 195 -5.86 6.01 -16.07
C VAL A 195 -5.71 6.92 -17.29
N GLN A 196 -6.45 8.02 -17.35
CA GLN A 196 -6.38 8.91 -18.52
C GLN A 196 -5.04 9.64 -18.62
N MET A 197 -4.47 10.10 -17.50
CA MET A 197 -3.19 10.80 -17.48
C MET A 197 -2.02 9.85 -17.82
N LEU A 198 -2.03 8.63 -17.28
CA LEU A 198 -0.97 7.65 -17.50
C LEU A 198 -0.85 7.22 -18.97
N LYS A 199 -1.90 7.35 -19.79
CA LYS A 199 -1.82 7.10 -21.24
C LYS A 199 -0.79 7.98 -21.95
N ALA A 200 -0.54 9.18 -21.45
CA ALA A 200 0.44 10.11 -22.03
C ALA A 200 1.81 10.06 -21.33
N ILE A 201 1.86 9.66 -20.05
CA ILE A 201 3.09 9.64 -19.28
C ILE A 201 3.97 8.47 -19.75
N PRO A 202 5.21 8.71 -20.22
CA PRO A 202 6.13 7.63 -20.60
C PRO A 202 6.61 6.87 -19.36
N MET A 203 6.97 5.61 -19.54
CA MET A 203 7.62 4.84 -18.46
C MET A 203 9.01 5.39 -18.19
N ASP A 204 9.36 5.60 -16.93
CA ASP A 204 10.71 5.93 -16.54
C ASP A 204 11.55 4.64 -16.46
N LEU A 205 12.19 4.29 -17.58
CA LEU A 205 13.06 3.11 -17.66
C LEU A 205 14.38 3.31 -16.91
N SER A 206 14.72 4.53 -16.46
CA SER A 206 15.98 4.80 -15.76
C SER A 206 16.00 4.27 -14.32
N ALA A 207 14.83 3.92 -13.77
CA ALA A 207 14.69 3.24 -12.48
C ALA A 207 15.16 1.77 -12.51
N PHE A 208 15.24 1.18 -13.70
CA PHE A 208 15.93 -0.09 -13.92
C PHE A 208 17.39 0.25 -14.22
N GLY A 209 18.23 0.29 -13.18
CA GLY A 209 19.66 0.52 -13.35
C GLY A 209 20.23 -0.31 -14.50
N ASP A 210 21.24 0.26 -15.18
CA ASP A 210 21.88 -0.28 -16.38
C ASP A 210 21.89 -1.82 -16.38
N PRO A 211 21.47 -2.49 -17.47
CA PRO A 211 21.59 -3.94 -17.55
C PRO A 211 23.05 -4.29 -17.30
N VAL A 212 23.26 -5.07 -16.23
CA VAL A 212 24.51 -5.69 -15.78
C VAL A 212 25.61 -5.67 -16.85
N GLY A 213 26.63 -4.84 -16.62
CA GLY A 213 27.96 -4.99 -17.18
C GLY A 213 28.11 -4.59 -18.64
N SER A 214 28.31 -3.30 -18.91
CA SER A 214 29.23 -2.91 -19.98
C SER A 214 30.61 -3.51 -19.63
N ILE A 215 30.97 -4.60 -20.32
CA ILE A 215 32.32 -5.15 -20.29
C ILE A 215 33.26 -4.00 -20.65
N PRO A 216 34.23 -3.64 -19.79
CA PRO A 216 35.24 -2.66 -20.18
C PRO A 216 36.00 -3.23 -21.37
N THR A 217 35.86 -2.59 -22.54
CA THR A 217 36.72 -2.85 -23.69
C THR A 217 38.11 -2.38 -23.31
N ASN A 218 38.98 -3.33 -22.95
CA ASN A 218 40.38 -3.04 -22.67
C ASN A 218 41.06 -2.50 -23.95
N PRO A 219 41.61 -1.27 -23.98
CA PRO A 219 42.23 -0.69 -25.17
C PRO A 219 43.62 -1.27 -25.50
N GLN A 220 44.09 -2.30 -24.80
CA GLN A 220 45.42 -2.86 -25.00
C GLN A 220 45.39 -4.33 -25.43
N ALA A 221 45.13 -4.56 -26.70
CA ALA A 221 45.60 -5.74 -27.42
C ALA A 221 46.15 -5.28 -28.78
N GLY A 222 47.41 -4.84 -28.77
CA GLY A 222 48.19 -4.71 -30.01
C GLY A 222 48.47 -6.09 -30.60
N PRO A 223 48.67 -6.21 -31.94
CA PRO A 223 48.88 -7.50 -32.57
C PRO A 223 50.25 -8.05 -32.16
N SER A 224 50.27 -9.27 -31.65
CA SER A 224 51.51 -10.04 -31.52
C SER A 224 51.75 -10.77 -32.83
N VAL A 225 52.98 -10.60 -33.34
CA VAL A 225 53.56 -11.18 -34.56
C VAL A 225 53.59 -12.70 -34.50
#